data_AF-A0A7C4E4E5-F1
#
_entry.id   AF-A0A7C4E4E5-F1
#
_cell.length_a   1.000
_cell.length_b   1.000
_cell.length_c   1.000
_cell.angle_alpha   90.00
_cell.angle_beta   90.00
_cell.angle_gamma   90.00
#
_symmetry.space_group_name_H-M   'P 1'
#
loop_
_entity.id
_entity.type
_entity.pdbx_description
1 polymer ?
#
loop_
_entity_poly.entity_id
_entity_poly.type
_entity_poly.pdbx_seq_one_letter_code
_entity_poly.pdbx_strand_id
1 'polypeptide(L)'
;MGTFITNDKEKNLKDRIRKLIERSSELKFLVGFFYFSGAMELYESLKRLHSEGKLNDGHLRILVGLSIDEDNYGIYESARILEKKNKDLIKDDFFRSIQKAFTSKDLDKKEVYEQVDFFVKLLSEGKIVLRKTKDPNHAKLYLFKMNDDVKDVLTDLFITGSSNLTRAGFELQNEFNVEIKDFGFEEAERYFDD
;
A
#
# COMPACT_ATOMS: atom_id res chain seq x y z
N MET A 1 17.67 -17.76 -5.89
CA MET A 1 17.66 -16.33 -5.51
C MET A 1 16.93 -16.24 -4.17
N GLY A 2 17.49 -15.60 -3.15
CA GLY A 2 16.94 -15.71 -1.78
C GLY A 2 15.60 -14.98 -1.62
N THR A 3 14.63 -15.66 -1.00
CA THR A 3 13.23 -15.27 -0.78
C THR A 3 13.04 -14.02 0.09
N PHE A 4 14.05 -13.69 0.91
CA PHE A 4 13.96 -12.61 1.90
C PHE A 4 14.38 -11.25 1.36
N ILE A 5 13.68 -10.22 1.82
CA ILE A 5 13.90 -8.79 1.56
C ILE A 5 14.00 -8.07 2.91
N THR A 6 15.20 -7.57 3.23
CA THR A 6 15.54 -6.96 4.54
C THR A 6 15.93 -5.49 4.44
N ASN A 7 15.78 -4.86 3.28
CA ASN A 7 16.25 -3.50 2.99
C ASN A 7 17.78 -3.30 3.13
N ASP A 8 18.56 -4.37 3.01
CA ASP A 8 20.02 -4.28 2.84
C ASP A 8 20.42 -3.75 1.44
N LYS A 9 21.69 -3.38 1.26
CA LYS A 9 22.22 -2.74 0.02
C LYS A 9 21.86 -3.48 -1.28
N GLU A 10 21.68 -4.80 -1.23
CA GLU A 10 21.38 -5.63 -2.41
C GLU A 10 19.88 -5.95 -2.57
N LYS A 11 19.06 -5.78 -1.53
CA LYS A 11 17.66 -6.23 -1.50
C LYS A 11 16.75 -5.21 -0.83
N ASN A 12 16.38 -4.20 -1.60
CA ASN A 12 15.49 -3.13 -1.18
C ASN A 12 14.02 -3.40 -1.57
N LEU A 13 13.10 -3.30 -0.61
CA LEU A 13 11.67 -3.54 -0.82
C LEU A 13 11.06 -2.53 -1.79
N LYS A 14 11.40 -1.24 -1.67
CA LYS A 14 10.89 -0.19 -2.56
C LYS A 14 11.26 -0.48 -4.01
N ASP A 15 12.53 -0.79 -4.29
CA ASP A 15 12.97 -1.10 -5.65
C ASP A 15 12.30 -2.35 -6.20
N ARG A 16 12.05 -3.34 -5.33
CA ARG A 16 11.33 -4.55 -5.72
C ARG A 16 9.87 -4.27 -6.06
N ILE A 17 9.15 -3.55 -5.21
CA ILE A 17 7.75 -3.16 -5.45
C ILE A 17 7.65 -2.33 -6.74
N ARG A 18 8.54 -1.36 -6.97
CA ARG A 18 8.56 -0.56 -8.22
C ARG A 18 8.65 -1.42 -9.48
N LYS A 19 9.56 -2.40 -9.48
CA LYS A 19 9.70 -3.35 -10.60
C LYS A 19 8.47 -4.22 -10.81
N LEU A 20 7.77 -4.58 -9.73
CA LEU A 20 6.56 -5.40 -9.80
C LEU A 20 5.37 -4.59 -10.30
N ILE A 21 5.21 -3.35 -9.85
CA ILE A 21 4.15 -2.44 -10.32
C ILE A 21 4.19 -2.29 -11.84
N GLU A 22 5.39 -2.11 -12.40
CA GLU A 22 5.59 -1.98 -13.85
C GLU A 22 5.15 -3.20 -14.67
N ARG A 23 5.04 -4.36 -14.03
CA ARG A 23 4.73 -5.65 -14.65
C ARG A 23 3.40 -6.22 -14.20
N SER A 24 2.60 -5.44 -13.47
CA SER A 24 1.33 -5.90 -12.92
C SER A 24 0.15 -5.30 -13.67
N SER A 25 -0.91 -6.08 -13.82
CA SER A 25 -2.22 -5.63 -14.32
C SER A 25 -3.14 -5.19 -13.17
N GLU A 26 -2.93 -5.73 -11.96
CA GLU A 26 -3.66 -5.39 -10.73
C GLU A 26 -2.76 -5.52 -9.50
N LEU A 27 -2.94 -4.61 -8.55
CA LEU A 27 -2.22 -4.53 -7.28
C LEU A 27 -3.23 -4.50 -6.12
N LYS A 28 -3.05 -5.37 -5.12
CA LYS A 28 -3.87 -5.37 -3.90
C LYS A 28 -2.99 -5.31 -2.65
N PHE A 29 -3.02 -4.18 -1.97
CA PHE A 29 -2.14 -3.87 -0.83
C PHE A 29 -2.98 -3.77 0.45
N LEU A 30 -2.84 -4.75 1.34
CA LEU A 30 -3.36 -4.69 2.70
C LEU A 30 -2.24 -4.20 3.62
N VAL A 31 -2.49 -3.09 4.30
CA VAL A 31 -1.55 -2.47 5.23
C VAL A 31 -2.18 -2.26 6.58
N GLY A 32 -1.38 -2.31 7.63
CA GLY A 32 -1.84 -1.99 8.98
C GLY A 32 -2.32 -0.54 9.05
N PHE A 33 -1.60 0.39 8.45
CA PHE A 33 -1.99 1.79 8.41
C PHE A 33 -1.41 2.46 7.16
N PHE A 34 -1.96 3.63 6.81
CA PHE A 34 -1.61 4.32 5.57
C PHE A 34 -1.05 5.70 5.86
N TYR A 35 0.21 5.93 5.46
CA TYR A 35 0.79 7.26 5.35
C TYR A 35 1.00 7.63 3.90
N PHE A 36 0.73 8.89 3.57
CA PHE A 36 0.96 9.37 2.22
C PHE A 36 2.43 9.25 1.80
N SER A 37 3.35 9.35 2.75
CA SER A 37 4.79 9.16 2.50
C SER A 37 5.16 7.83 1.86
N GLY A 38 4.43 6.75 2.12
CA GLY A 38 4.66 5.49 1.41
C GLY A 38 4.00 5.44 0.04
N ALA A 39 2.85 6.08 -0.14
CA ALA A 39 2.22 6.19 -1.46
C ALA A 39 3.11 6.97 -2.44
N MET A 40 3.79 8.02 -1.97
CA MET A 40 4.76 8.79 -2.76
C MET A 40 5.87 7.91 -3.38
N GLU A 41 6.27 6.82 -2.71
CA GLU A 41 7.28 5.92 -3.28
C GLU A 41 6.81 5.19 -4.55
N LEU A 42 5.48 5.12 -4.76
CA LEU A 42 4.84 4.53 -5.93
C LEU A 42 4.58 5.54 -7.06
N TYR A 43 4.77 6.84 -6.79
CA TYR A 43 4.37 7.93 -7.67
C TYR A 43 4.93 7.79 -9.08
N GLU A 44 6.24 7.65 -9.24
CA GLU A 44 6.89 7.59 -10.56
C GLU A 44 6.40 6.39 -11.39
N SER A 45 6.25 5.23 -10.76
CA SER A 45 5.76 4.03 -11.44
C SER A 45 4.31 4.19 -11.91
N LEU A 46 3.43 4.72 -11.05
CA LEU A 46 2.03 4.95 -11.38
C LEU A 46 1.85 6.07 -12.42
N LYS A 47 2.64 7.15 -12.33
CA LYS A 47 2.62 8.26 -13.28
C LYS A 47 2.99 7.81 -14.68
N ARG A 48 4.05 7.02 -14.81
CA ARG A 48 4.45 6.46 -16.11
C ARG A 48 3.35 5.56 -16.68
N LEU A 49 2.82 4.61 -15.89
CA LEU A 49 1.74 3.73 -16.34
C LEU A 49 0.47 4.50 -16.73
N HIS A 50 0.13 5.58 -16.01
CA HIS A 50 -0.98 6.46 -16.35
C HIS A 50 -0.76 7.15 -17.70
N SER A 51 0.43 7.74 -17.90
CA SER A 51 0.79 8.43 -19.14
C SER A 51 0.79 7.50 -20.37
N GLU A 52 1.07 6.21 -20.17
CA GLU A 52 1.04 5.18 -21.20
C GLU A 52 -0.36 4.55 -21.39
N GLY A 53 -1.37 4.97 -20.63
CA GLY A 53 -2.72 4.42 -20.69
C GLY A 53 -2.84 2.97 -20.15
N LYS A 54 -1.90 2.53 -19.33
CA LYS A 54 -1.80 1.14 -18.82
C LYS A 54 -2.45 0.92 -17.45
N LEU A 55 -3.06 1.96 -16.85
CA LEU A 55 -3.79 1.80 -15.60
C LEU A 55 -5.23 1.32 -15.85
N ASN A 56 -5.50 0.10 -15.41
CA ASN A 56 -6.84 -0.48 -15.36
C ASN A 56 -7.72 0.22 -14.32
N ASP A 57 -9.03 0.02 -14.40
CA ASP A 57 -9.93 0.46 -13.33
C ASP A 57 -9.68 -0.37 -12.07
N GLY A 58 -9.51 0.33 -10.94
CA GLY A 58 -9.10 -0.28 -9.69
C GLY A 58 -7.74 -0.98 -9.76
N HIS A 59 -6.82 -0.51 -10.61
CA HIS A 59 -5.48 -1.06 -10.79
C HIS A 59 -4.72 -1.17 -9.47
N LEU A 60 -4.86 -0.19 -8.57
CA LEU A 60 -4.29 -0.26 -7.22
C LEU A 60 -5.41 -0.20 -6.18
N ARG A 61 -5.55 -1.29 -5.42
CA ARG A 61 -6.49 -1.39 -4.30
C ARG A 61 -5.72 -1.41 -3.00
N ILE A 62 -6.01 -0.45 -2.13
CA ILE A 62 -5.37 -0.33 -0.81
C ILE A 62 -6.43 -0.55 0.26
N LEU A 63 -6.21 -1.54 1.10
CA LEU A 63 -7.05 -1.88 2.24
C LEU A 63 -6.31 -1.55 3.53
N VAL A 64 -6.88 -0.66 4.35
CA VAL A 64 -6.24 -0.13 5.56
C VAL A 64 -6.86 -0.77 6.81
N GLY A 65 -6.01 -1.41 7.61
CA GLY A 65 -6.41 -2.29 8.69
C GLY A 65 -6.65 -1.63 10.05
N LEU A 66 -5.88 -0.62 10.41
CA LEU A 66 -5.92 0.13 11.68
C LEU A 66 -6.14 1.62 11.42
N SER A 67 -6.47 2.34 12.51
CA SER A 67 -6.50 3.79 12.52
C SER A 67 -5.20 4.33 13.11
N ILE A 68 -4.83 5.52 12.67
CA ILE A 68 -3.73 6.30 13.20
C ILE A 68 -4.29 7.29 14.22
N ASP A 69 -3.67 7.37 15.40
CA ASP A 69 -3.99 8.37 16.42
C ASP A 69 -2.73 9.12 16.86
N GLU A 70 -2.91 10.24 17.56
CA GLU A 70 -1.82 11.11 18.01
C GLU A 70 -1.98 11.40 19.50
N ASP A 71 -0.88 11.32 20.24
CA ASP A 71 -0.75 11.77 21.63
C ASP A 71 0.53 12.61 21.77
N ASN A 72 0.84 13.12 22.97
CA ASN A 72 1.98 13.99 23.25
C ASN A 72 3.36 13.41 22.84
N TYR A 73 3.45 12.10 22.62
CA TYR A 73 4.66 11.38 22.20
C TYR A 73 4.72 11.08 20.69
N GLY A 74 3.75 11.55 19.91
CA GLY A 74 3.67 11.38 18.47
C GLY A 74 2.53 10.46 18.03
N ILE A 75 2.66 9.96 16.81
CA ILE A 75 1.62 9.21 16.12
C ILE A 75 1.76 7.71 16.43
N TYR A 76 0.67 7.04 16.81
CA TYR A 76 0.64 5.60 17.10
C TYR A 76 -0.56 4.90 16.45
N GLU A 77 -0.44 3.57 16.34
CA GLU A 77 -1.46 2.70 15.76
C GLU A 77 -2.48 2.30 16.83
N SER A 78 -3.77 2.46 16.53
CA SER A 78 -4.83 2.10 17.46
C SER A 78 -5.85 1.17 16.81
N ALA A 79 -6.08 0.02 17.44
CA ALA A 79 -7.22 -0.83 17.14
C ALA A 79 -8.46 -0.28 17.86
N ARG A 80 -9.20 0.60 17.19
CA ARG A 80 -10.48 1.08 17.71
C ARG A 80 -11.55 0.01 17.47
N ILE A 81 -11.85 -0.78 18.50
CA ILE A 81 -13.00 -1.68 18.51
C ILE A 81 -14.23 -0.82 18.81
N LEU A 82 -14.87 -0.30 17.76
CA LEU A 82 -16.14 0.41 17.90
C LEU A 82 -17.23 -0.61 18.28
N GLU A 83 -17.75 -0.51 19.51
CA GLU A 83 -18.76 -1.44 20.08
C GLU A 83 -20.00 -1.63 19.20
N LYS A 84 -20.28 -0.66 18.32
CA LYS A 84 -21.21 -0.81 17.20
C LYS A 84 -20.45 -0.56 15.91
N LYS A 85 -20.43 -1.56 15.03
CA LYS A 85 -19.90 -1.54 13.64
C LYS A 85 -20.70 -0.59 12.73
N ASN A 86 -20.94 0.65 13.18
CA ASN A 86 -21.57 1.69 12.40
C ASN A 86 -20.58 2.12 11.31
N LYS A 87 -20.94 1.85 10.06
CA LYS A 87 -20.11 2.13 8.89
C LYS A 87 -19.77 3.61 8.77
N ASP A 88 -20.69 4.50 9.16
CA ASP A 88 -20.45 5.94 9.08
C ASP A 88 -19.39 6.38 10.10
N LEU A 89 -19.44 5.84 11.32
CA LEU A 89 -18.41 6.11 12.33
C LEU A 89 -17.04 5.58 11.91
N ILE A 90 -16.96 4.39 11.32
CA ILE A 90 -15.70 3.83 10.80
C ILE A 90 -15.15 4.71 9.67
N LYS A 91 -16.03 5.18 8.78
CA LYS A 91 -15.66 6.06 7.66
C LYS A 91 -15.13 7.40 8.17
N ASP A 92 -15.82 8.05 9.10
CA ASP A 92 -15.40 9.32 9.68
C ASP A 92 -14.07 9.18 10.43
N ASP A 93 -13.89 8.08 11.16
CA ASP A 93 -12.63 7.77 11.84
C ASP A 93 -11.48 7.58 10.86
N PHE A 94 -11.73 6.87 9.76
CA PHE A 94 -10.75 6.67 8.71
C PHE A 94 -10.34 7.99 8.05
N PHE A 95 -11.29 8.88 7.74
CA PHE A 95 -10.95 10.21 7.20
C PHE A 95 -10.12 11.04 8.17
N ARG A 96 -10.45 11.03 9.46
CA ARG A 96 -9.63 11.71 10.49
C ARG A 96 -8.22 11.11 10.56
N SER A 97 -8.10 9.78 10.52
CA SER A 97 -6.81 9.08 10.50
C SER A 97 -5.98 9.48 9.29
N ILE A 98 -6.59 9.60 8.10
CA ILE A 98 -5.90 10.07 6.89
C ILE A 98 -5.45 11.52 7.10
N GLN A 99 -6.34 12.41 7.55
CA GLN A 99 -5.99 13.82 7.79
C GLN A 99 -4.78 13.96 8.70
N LYS A 100 -4.75 13.22 9.83
CA LYS A 100 -3.60 13.20 10.74
C LYS A 100 -2.31 12.68 10.08
N ALA A 101 -2.40 11.62 9.28
CA ALA A 101 -1.26 11.06 8.57
C ALA A 101 -0.69 12.00 7.50
N PHE A 102 -1.50 12.95 7.02
CA PHE A 102 -1.12 13.95 6.02
C PHE A 102 -0.57 15.26 6.63
N THR A 103 -0.74 15.51 7.93
CA THR A 103 -0.28 16.76 8.58
C THR A 103 1.18 16.74 9.04
N SER A 104 1.98 15.73 8.69
CA SER A 104 3.39 15.69 9.09
C SER A 104 4.20 16.77 8.37
N LYS A 105 5.08 17.46 9.11
CA LYS A 105 5.95 18.54 8.57
C LYS A 105 6.79 18.11 7.37
N ASP A 106 7.12 16.83 7.26
CA ASP A 106 7.90 16.28 6.14
C ASP A 106 7.19 16.36 4.79
N LEU A 107 5.87 16.59 4.79
CA LEU A 107 5.02 16.67 3.61
C LEU A 107 4.82 18.11 3.10
N ASP A 108 5.29 19.14 3.81
CA ASP A 108 5.14 20.54 3.39
C ASP A 108 6.23 20.95 2.39
N LYS A 109 6.15 20.38 1.18
CA LYS A 109 7.08 20.63 0.07
C LYS A 109 6.34 20.69 -1.24
N LYS A 110 6.78 21.55 -2.17
CA LYS A 110 6.11 21.75 -3.47
C LYS A 110 5.91 20.42 -4.22
N GLU A 111 6.93 19.58 -4.23
CA GLU A 111 6.91 18.29 -4.91
C GLU A 111 5.83 17.37 -4.35
N VAL A 112 5.52 17.47 -3.05
CA VAL A 112 4.49 16.68 -2.40
C VAL A 112 3.10 17.11 -2.88
N TYR A 113 2.84 18.41 -3.00
CA TYR A 113 1.56 18.91 -3.51
C TYR A 113 1.28 18.40 -4.94
N GLU A 114 2.27 18.41 -5.82
CA GLU A 114 2.13 17.87 -7.18
C GLU A 114 1.81 16.36 -7.18
N GLN A 115 2.42 15.60 -6.27
CA GLN A 115 2.12 14.18 -6.10
C GLN A 115 0.72 13.97 -5.54
N VAL A 116 0.29 14.76 -4.55
CA VAL A 116 -1.07 14.71 -3.98
C VAL A 116 -2.11 14.91 -5.07
N ASP A 117 -1.97 15.94 -5.90
CA ASP A 117 -2.92 16.21 -7.00
C ASP A 117 -3.03 15.03 -7.96
N PHE A 118 -1.90 14.39 -8.28
CA PHE A 118 -1.89 13.18 -9.09
C PHE A 118 -2.63 12.01 -8.44
N PHE A 119 -2.40 11.74 -7.14
CA PHE A 119 -3.11 10.69 -6.43
C PHE A 119 -4.61 10.98 -6.32
N VAL A 120 -5.00 12.23 -6.06
CA VAL A 120 -6.40 12.67 -6.05
C VAL A 120 -7.06 12.44 -7.41
N LYS A 121 -6.35 12.74 -8.50
CA LYS A 121 -6.80 12.43 -9.86
C LYS A 121 -7.00 10.92 -10.07
N LEU A 122 -6.05 10.08 -9.68
CA LEU A 122 -6.20 8.63 -9.83
C LEU A 122 -7.34 8.04 -8.98
N LEU A 123 -7.59 8.61 -7.80
CA LEU A 123 -8.74 8.25 -6.96
C LEU A 123 -10.07 8.64 -7.64
N SER A 124 -10.15 9.84 -8.23
CA SER A 124 -11.38 10.31 -8.90
C SER A 124 -11.65 9.58 -10.23
N GLU A 125 -10.62 9.19 -10.95
CA GLU A 125 -10.70 8.33 -12.14
C GLU A 125 -10.97 6.85 -11.81
N GLY A 126 -10.98 6.48 -10.52
CA GLY A 126 -11.21 5.09 -10.09
C GLY A 126 -10.03 4.15 -10.35
N LYS A 127 -8.85 4.67 -10.72
CA LYS A 127 -7.62 3.88 -10.91
C LYS A 127 -7.03 3.40 -9.59
N ILE A 128 -7.21 4.19 -8.54
CA ILE A 128 -6.88 3.81 -7.16
C ILE A 128 -8.19 3.65 -6.37
N VAL A 129 -8.27 2.57 -5.58
CA VAL A 129 -9.36 2.34 -4.64
C VAL A 129 -8.78 2.23 -3.23
N LEU A 130 -9.13 3.17 -2.36
CA LEU A 130 -8.73 3.16 -0.95
C LEU A 130 -9.91 2.78 -0.06
N ARG A 131 -9.77 1.75 0.78
CA ARG A 131 -10.82 1.25 1.68
C ARG A 131 -10.29 1.00 3.09
N LYS A 132 -11.19 1.00 4.07
CA LYS A 132 -10.93 0.65 5.47
C LYS A 132 -11.53 -0.72 5.76
N THR A 133 -10.79 -1.60 6.44
CA THR A 133 -11.32 -2.87 6.96
C THR A 133 -12.42 -2.62 7.98
N LYS A 134 -13.41 -3.51 8.01
CA LYS A 134 -14.49 -3.49 9.00
C LYS A 134 -13.99 -3.79 10.42
N ASP A 135 -13.06 -4.74 10.52
CA ASP A 135 -12.43 -5.17 11.75
C ASP A 135 -10.93 -4.81 11.72
N PRO A 136 -10.29 -4.49 12.87
CA PRO A 136 -8.87 -4.17 12.91
C PRO A 136 -8.01 -5.27 12.28
N ASN A 137 -7.08 -4.89 11.40
CA ASN A 137 -6.16 -5.82 10.74
C ASN A 137 -4.74 -5.25 10.78
N HIS A 138 -3.75 -6.03 11.19
CA HIS A 138 -2.34 -5.59 11.22
C HIS A 138 -1.49 -6.24 10.12
N ALA A 139 -2.07 -7.04 9.23
CA ALA A 139 -1.32 -7.68 8.17
C ALA A 139 -0.66 -6.65 7.23
N LYS A 140 0.47 -7.06 6.65
CA LYS A 140 1.10 -6.37 5.53
C LYS A 140 1.23 -7.38 4.40
N LEU A 141 0.44 -7.17 3.35
CA LEU A 141 0.32 -8.07 2.22
C LEU A 141 0.24 -7.24 0.94
N TYR A 142 1.14 -7.51 0.02
CA TYR A 142 1.24 -6.82 -1.26
C TYR A 142 1.11 -7.87 -2.36
N LEU A 143 -0.07 -7.96 -2.97
CA LEU A 143 -0.36 -8.88 -4.07
C LEU A 143 -0.11 -8.18 -5.40
N PHE A 144 0.50 -8.91 -6.33
CA PHE A 144 0.83 -8.44 -7.66
C PHE A 144 0.33 -9.46 -8.68
N LYS A 145 -0.72 -9.11 -9.43
CA LYS A 145 -1.13 -9.89 -10.60
C LYS A 145 -0.34 -9.44 -11.80
N MET A 146 0.40 -10.36 -12.41
CA MET A 146 1.26 -10.04 -13.54
C MET A 146 0.42 -9.72 -14.78
N ASN A 147 0.93 -8.83 -15.62
CA ASN A 147 0.34 -8.55 -16.93
C ASN A 147 0.59 -9.73 -17.89
N ASP A 148 -0.25 -9.83 -18.92
CA ASP A 148 -0.19 -10.95 -19.87
C ASP A 148 1.17 -10.99 -20.62
N ASP A 149 1.83 -9.85 -20.79
CA ASP A 149 3.14 -9.73 -21.44
C ASP A 149 4.26 -10.52 -20.74
N VAL A 150 4.14 -10.78 -19.44
CA VAL A 150 5.17 -11.50 -18.66
C VAL A 150 4.66 -12.78 -18.01
N LYS A 151 3.36 -13.08 -18.14
CA LYS A 151 2.70 -14.15 -17.38
C LYS A 151 3.23 -15.55 -17.71
N ASP A 152 3.73 -15.74 -18.92
CA ASP A 152 4.40 -16.98 -19.35
C ASP A 152 5.74 -17.24 -18.65
N VAL A 153 6.33 -16.21 -18.03
CA VAL A 153 7.65 -16.26 -17.39
C VAL A 153 7.57 -15.97 -15.88
N LEU A 154 6.58 -15.20 -15.45
CA LEU A 154 6.36 -14.77 -14.06
C LEU A 154 4.91 -15.01 -13.69
N THR A 155 4.68 -15.91 -12.73
CA THR A 155 3.36 -16.08 -12.13
C THR A 155 3.00 -14.87 -11.28
N ASP A 156 1.71 -14.77 -10.95
CA ASP A 156 1.24 -13.92 -9.87
C ASP A 156 2.00 -14.23 -8.58
N LEU A 157 2.27 -13.20 -7.79
CA LEU A 157 3.11 -13.29 -6.60
C LEU A 157 2.68 -12.29 -5.54
N PHE A 158 3.15 -12.51 -4.32
CA PHE A 158 2.90 -11.58 -3.23
C PHE A 158 4.10 -11.41 -2.32
N ILE A 159 4.14 -10.27 -1.63
CA ILE A 159 5.10 -9.96 -0.59
C ILE A 159 4.35 -9.80 0.73
N THR A 160 4.86 -10.40 1.79
CA THR A 160 4.35 -10.20 3.15
C THR A 160 5.50 -10.10 4.15
N GLY A 161 5.27 -9.44 5.27
CA GLY A 161 6.32 -9.16 6.25
C GLY A 161 5.91 -8.10 7.27
N SER A 162 6.90 -7.40 7.80
CA SER A 162 6.71 -6.34 8.80
C SER A 162 6.49 -4.95 8.20
N SER A 163 6.88 -4.72 6.94
CA SER A 163 6.88 -3.37 6.33
C SER A 163 5.46 -2.89 5.99
N ASN A 164 5.03 -1.77 6.56
CA ASN A 164 3.90 -1.00 6.02
C ASN A 164 4.33 -0.14 4.83
N LEU A 165 3.33 0.37 4.09
CA LEU A 165 3.53 1.35 3.02
C LEU A 165 3.86 2.72 3.62
N THR A 166 5.07 2.86 4.13
CA THR A 166 5.63 4.12 4.63
C THR A 166 7.08 4.26 4.17
N ARG A 167 7.59 5.48 4.19
CA ARG A 167 9.02 5.73 3.93
C ARG A 167 9.91 4.87 4.84
N ALA A 168 9.60 4.81 6.13
CA ALA A 168 10.32 4.00 7.11
C ALA A 168 10.29 2.50 6.77
N GLY A 169 9.11 1.95 6.41
CA GLY A 169 8.98 0.54 6.02
C GLY A 169 9.78 0.17 4.77
N PHE A 170 10.14 1.15 3.94
CA PHE A 170 10.96 0.97 2.74
C PHE A 170 12.47 1.24 2.94
N GLU A 171 12.84 2.01 3.95
CA GLU A 171 14.22 2.48 4.16
C GLU A 171 14.90 1.84 5.37
N LEU A 172 14.15 1.41 6.39
CA LEU A 172 14.73 0.85 7.60
C LEU A 172 15.17 -0.60 7.39
N GLN A 173 16.37 -0.91 7.87
CA GLN A 173 17.02 -2.24 7.76
C GLN A 173 16.48 -3.27 8.77
N ASN A 174 15.63 -2.85 9.70
CA ASN A 174 15.02 -3.74 10.70
C ASN A 174 13.71 -4.36 10.20
N GLU A 175 13.43 -4.26 8.91
CA GLU A 175 12.25 -4.84 8.28
C GLU A 175 12.56 -6.24 7.74
N PHE A 176 11.61 -7.17 7.88
CA PHE A 176 11.74 -8.52 7.35
C PHE A 176 10.53 -8.81 6.47
N ASN A 177 10.79 -9.02 5.18
CA ASN A 177 9.77 -9.36 4.20
C ASN A 177 10.16 -10.60 3.41
N VAL A 178 9.15 -11.31 2.92
CA VAL A 178 9.28 -12.53 2.13
C VAL A 178 8.49 -12.34 0.85
N GLU A 179 9.13 -12.61 -0.29
CA GLU A 179 8.46 -12.70 -1.58
C GLU A 179 8.12 -14.14 -1.89
N ILE A 180 6.85 -14.44 -2.13
CA ILE A 180 6.35 -15.77 -2.42
C ILE A 180 5.82 -15.79 -3.85
N LYS A 181 6.26 -16.81 -4.61
CA LYS A 181 5.88 -17.09 -6.00
C LYS A 181 5.34 -18.50 -6.10
N ASP A 182 4.62 -18.78 -7.18
CA ASP A 182 4.18 -20.12 -7.61
C ASP A 182 3.22 -20.88 -6.66
N PHE A 183 2.97 -20.37 -5.44
CA PHE A 183 2.10 -20.98 -4.45
C PHE A 183 1.44 -19.91 -3.56
N GLY A 184 0.24 -20.18 -3.05
CA GLY A 184 -0.40 -19.38 -2.00
C GLY A 184 -1.08 -18.10 -2.48
N PHE A 185 -0.94 -17.73 -3.77
CA PHE A 185 -1.48 -16.47 -4.29
C PHE A 185 -3.00 -16.42 -4.18
N GLU A 186 -3.69 -17.49 -4.57
CA GLU A 186 -5.16 -17.52 -4.51
C GLU A 186 -5.68 -17.47 -3.06
N GLU A 187 -5.03 -18.14 -2.11
CA GLU A 187 -5.36 -18.02 -0.69
C GLU A 187 -5.18 -16.58 -0.17
N ALA A 188 -4.04 -15.97 -0.51
CA ALA A 188 -3.72 -14.62 -0.08
C ALA A 188 -4.65 -13.57 -0.73
N GLU A 189 -5.05 -13.79 -1.99
CA GLU A 189 -6.03 -12.96 -2.67
C GLU A 189 -7.42 -13.10 -2.04
N ARG A 190 -7.89 -14.33 -1.77
CA ARG A 190 -9.17 -14.54 -1.07
C ARG A 190 -9.17 -13.85 0.29
N TYR A 191 -8.09 -13.95 1.05
CA TYR A 191 -7.94 -13.25 2.32
C TYR A 191 -8.03 -11.71 2.21
N PHE A 192 -7.63 -11.14 1.06
CA PHE A 192 -7.78 -9.70 0.82
C PHE A 192 -9.22 -9.32 0.42
N ASP A 193 -9.88 -10.17 -0.37
CA ASP A 193 -11.20 -9.89 -0.94
C ASP A 193 -12.36 -10.11 0.05
N ASP A 194 -12.17 -11.00 1.04
CA ASP A 194 -13.13 -11.33 2.11
C ASP A 194 -13.16 -10.28 3.26
#